data_AF-A0A0D2PRI5-F1
#
_entry.id   AF-A0A0D2PRI5-F1
#
_cell.length_a   1.000
_cell.length_b   1.000
_cell.length_c   1.000
_cell.angle_alpha   90.00
_cell.angle_beta   90.00
_cell.angle_gamma   90.00
#
_symmetry.space_group_name_H-M   'P 1'
#
loop_
_entity.id
_entity.type
_entity.pdbx_description
1 polymer ?
#
loop_
_entity_poly.entity_id
_entity_poly.type
_entity_poly.pdbx_seq_one_letter_code
_entity_poly.pdbx_strand_id
1 'polypeptide(L)'
;PAVKEEWRKPKQGTVKINFDAAVKDRKTSFGIITRDHEGFVMGGRARVLNRNYNAEWAELYALEESINLAKDNSWARVDFESDCASLVNRLRRPNVDLSTLGHRILDLL
;
A
#
# COMPACT_ATOMS: atom_id res chain seq x y z
N PRO A 1 -19.67 -15.88 -5.59
CA PRO A 1 -19.17 -15.69 -4.21
C PRO A 1 -17.84 -14.94 -4.22
N ALA A 2 -17.71 -13.86 -3.45
CA ALA A 2 -16.39 -13.27 -3.21
C ALA A 2 -15.54 -14.30 -2.48
N VAL A 3 -14.44 -14.74 -3.09
CA VAL A 3 -13.46 -15.59 -2.42
C VAL A 3 -12.85 -14.73 -1.31
N LYS A 4 -13.07 -15.11 -0.06
CA LYS A 4 -12.39 -14.49 1.08
C LYS A 4 -10.96 -15.00 1.06
N GLU A 5 -10.02 -14.17 0.59
CA GLU A 5 -8.60 -14.42 0.82
C GLU A 5 -8.34 -14.24 2.31
N GLU A 6 -7.87 -15.31 2.96
CA GLU A 6 -7.42 -15.24 4.34
C GLU A 6 -6.01 -14.65 4.38
N TRP A 7 -5.74 -13.84 5.41
CA TRP A 7 -4.40 -13.33 5.62
C TRP A 7 -3.42 -14.49 5.82
N ARG A 8 -2.28 -14.44 5.12
CA ARG A 8 -1.22 -15.46 5.20
C ARG A 8 0.09 -14.82 5.59
N LYS A 9 0.86 -15.49 6.46
CA LYS A 9 2.23 -15.10 6.79
C LYS A 9 3.08 -15.04 5.51
N PRO A 10 3.98 -14.04 5.37
CA PRO A 10 4.89 -14.00 4.24
C PRO A 10 5.95 -15.11 4.34
N LYS A 11 6.71 -15.33 3.26
CA LYS A 11 7.86 -16.26 3.26
C LYS A 11 8.93 -15.79 4.24
N GLN A 12 9.76 -16.72 4.72
CA GLN A 12 10.87 -16.41 5.63
C GLN A 12 11.80 -15.33 5.05
N GLY A 13 12.13 -14.34 5.90
CA GLY A 13 12.94 -13.19 5.54
C GLY A 13 12.25 -12.19 4.60
N THR A 14 10.91 -12.23 4.51
CA THR A 14 10.09 -11.20 3.86
C THR A 14 9.24 -10.49 4.91
N VAL A 15 9.11 -9.17 4.78
CA VAL A 15 8.21 -8.36 5.60
C VAL A 15 6.92 -8.11 4.83
N LYS A 16 5.77 -8.43 5.43
CA LYS A 16 4.46 -8.07 4.87
C LYS A 16 4.08 -6.67 5.32
N ILE A 17 3.72 -5.81 4.37
CA ILE A 17 3.30 -4.43 4.60
C ILE A 17 1.85 -4.28 4.15
N ASN A 18 0.95 -4.20 5.13
CA ASN A 18 -0.46 -3.91 4.89
C ASN A 18 -0.68 -2.40 4.98
N PHE A 19 -1.36 -1.81 4.01
CA PHE A 19 -1.68 -0.38 4.00
C PHE A 19 -3.13 -0.12 3.57
N ASP A 20 -3.67 0.99 4.03
CA ASP A 20 -5.02 1.48 3.73
C ASP A 20 -5.06 3.01 3.87
N ALA A 21 -5.99 3.65 3.17
CA ALA A 21 -6.23 5.06 3.26
C ALA A 21 -7.72 5.42 3.36
N ALA A 22 -8.00 6.45 4.14
CA ALA A 22 -9.34 6.98 4.30
C ALA A 22 -9.40 8.44 3.87
N VAL A 23 -10.52 8.82 3.25
CA VAL A 23 -10.81 10.22 2.88
C VAL A 23 -12.06 10.65 3.64
N LYS A 24 -11.95 11.73 4.40
CA LYS A 24 -13.07 12.31 5.16
C LYS A 24 -12.89 13.81 5.30
N ASP A 25 -13.97 14.58 5.16
CA ASP A 25 -13.99 16.04 5.37
C ASP A 25 -12.87 16.78 4.61
N ARG A 26 -12.65 16.39 3.34
CA ARG A 26 -11.58 16.91 2.46
C ARG A 26 -10.14 16.73 2.99
N LYS A 27 -9.96 15.79 3.92
CA LYS A 27 -8.67 15.33 4.40
C LYS A 27 -8.46 13.87 4.00
N THR A 28 -7.21 13.51 3.83
CA THR A 28 -6.79 12.14 3.57
C THR A 28 -5.97 11.66 4.75
N SER A 29 -6.20 10.44 5.19
CA SER A 29 -5.36 9.75 6.17
C SER A 29 -4.93 8.40 5.64
N PHE A 30 -3.81 7.90 6.12
CA PHE A 30 -3.35 6.55 5.81
C PHE A 30 -2.87 5.83 7.07
N GLY A 31 -2.88 4.51 7.00
CA GLY A 31 -2.30 3.63 8.01
C GLY A 31 -1.52 2.50 7.35
N ILE A 32 -0.39 2.14 7.97
CA ILE A 32 0.51 1.08 7.53
C ILE A 32 0.84 0.21 8.73
N ILE A 33 0.78 -1.11 8.57
CA ILE A 33 1.26 -2.09 9.55
C ILE A 33 2.20 -3.08 8.88
N THR A 34 3.30 -3.38 9.56
CA THR A 34 4.37 -4.24 9.05
C THR A 34 4.51 -5.48 9.93
N ARG A 35 4.66 -6.65 9.30
CA ARG A 35 4.77 -7.93 10.00
C ARG A 35 5.87 -8.80 9.42
N ASP A 36 6.57 -9.54 10.26
CA ASP A 36 7.54 -10.54 9.81
C ASP A 36 6.85 -11.86 9.38
N HIS A 37 7.69 -12.83 9.00
CA HIS A 37 7.29 -14.18 8.61
C HIS A 37 6.67 -15.03 9.74
N GLU A 38 6.85 -14.65 11.01
CA GLU A 38 6.17 -15.27 12.14
C GLU A 38 4.82 -14.61 12.42
N GLY A 39 4.53 -13.48 11.76
CA GLY A 39 3.34 -12.66 11.95
C GLY A 39 3.49 -11.62 13.06
N PHE A 40 4.70 -11.46 13.62
CA PHE A 40 4.97 -10.47 14.64
C PHE A 40 4.92 -9.06 14.03
N VAL A 41 4.27 -8.12 14.73
CA VAL A 41 4.16 -6.73 14.29
C VAL A 41 5.49 -6.02 14.54
N MET A 42 6.17 -5.65 13.47
CA MET A 42 7.47 -4.96 13.52
C MET A 42 7.32 -3.45 13.71
N GLY A 43 6.14 -2.90 13.39
CA GLY A 43 5.86 -1.48 13.48
C GLY A 43 4.82 -1.02 12.46
N GLY A 44 4.67 0.30 12.32
CA GLY A 44 3.72 0.91 11.41
C GLY A 44 3.91 2.42 11.28
N ARG A 45 3.15 3.03 10.39
CA ARG A 45 3.13 4.48 10.16
C ARG A 45 1.68 4.92 9.90
N ALA A 46 1.27 6.03 10.48
CA ALA A 46 -0.04 6.61 10.22
C ALA A 46 0.04 8.13 10.24
N ARG A 47 -0.73 8.79 9.36
CA ARG A 47 -0.78 10.25 9.30
C ARG A 47 -2.10 10.74 8.74
N VAL A 48 -2.48 11.95 9.15
CA VAL A 48 -3.52 12.75 8.49
C VAL A 48 -2.84 13.85 7.67
N LEU A 49 -3.29 14.00 6.43
CA LEU A 49 -2.82 14.96 5.44
C LEU A 49 -3.91 16.01 5.22
N ASN A 50 -3.51 17.28 5.18
CA ASN A 50 -4.37 18.37 4.71
C ASN A 50 -4.40 18.39 3.17
N ARG A 51 -4.74 17.25 2.56
CA ARG A 51 -4.90 17.06 1.12
C ARG A 51 -6.25 16.41 0.87
N ASN A 52 -6.89 16.79 -0.24
CA ASN A 52 -8.17 16.25 -0.66
C ASN A 52 -7.97 15.31 -1.85
N TYR A 53 -7.71 14.04 -1.58
CA TYR A 53 -7.65 13.00 -2.60
C TYR A 53 -8.99 12.30 -2.78
N ASN A 54 -9.17 11.66 -3.93
CA ASN A 54 -10.15 10.58 -4.02
C ASN A 54 -9.56 9.30 -3.41
N ALA A 55 -10.38 8.25 -3.27
CA ALA A 55 -9.95 7.01 -2.62
C ALA A 55 -8.73 6.37 -3.33
N GLU A 56 -8.70 6.30 -4.66
CA GLU A 56 -7.59 5.68 -5.39
C GLU A 56 -6.26 6.44 -5.21
N TRP A 57 -6.28 7.78 -5.24
CA TRP A 57 -5.09 8.59 -4.98
C TRP A 57 -4.64 8.51 -3.52
N ALA A 58 -5.58 8.37 -2.58
CA ALA A 58 -5.27 8.16 -1.17
C ALA A 58 -4.55 6.82 -0.94
N GLU A 59 -5.05 5.75 -1.56
CA GLU A 59 -4.45 4.41 -1.55
C GLU A 59 -3.06 4.41 -2.17
N LEU A 60 -2.90 5.07 -3.32
CA LEU A 60 -1.59 5.23 -3.96
C LEU A 60 -0.61 5.96 -3.05
N TYR A 61 -1.04 7.02 -2.36
CA TYR A 61 -0.20 7.72 -1.40
C TYR A 61 0.20 6.82 -0.22
N ALA A 62 -0.71 5.97 0.28
CA ALA A 62 -0.39 5.00 1.33
C ALA A 62 0.63 3.96 0.86
N LEU A 63 0.58 3.53 -0.40
CA LEU A 63 1.61 2.69 -1.02
C LEU A 63 2.96 3.41 -1.09
N GLU A 64 3.01 4.68 -1.52
CA GLU A 64 4.25 5.47 -1.56
C GLU A 64 4.91 5.56 -0.18
N GLU A 65 4.13 5.83 0.86
CA GLU A 65 4.61 5.85 2.25
C GLU A 65 5.06 4.47 2.73
N SER A 66 4.42 3.40 2.25
CA SER A 66 4.80 2.02 2.55
C SER A 66 6.15 1.66 1.91
N ILE A 67 6.40 2.10 0.69
CA ILE A 67 7.69 1.94 0.00
C ILE A 67 8.77 2.73 0.74
N ASN A 68 8.49 3.96 1.14
CA ASN A 68 9.44 4.78 1.92
C ASN A 68 9.76 4.12 3.26
N LEU A 69 8.76 3.62 3.98
CA LEU A 69 8.97 2.90 5.24
C LEU A 69 9.85 1.66 5.04
N ALA A 70 9.67 0.90 3.95
CA ALA A 70 10.53 -0.24 3.63
C ALA A 70 11.99 0.16 3.36
N LYS A 71 12.19 1.27 2.63
CA LYS A 71 13.52 1.83 2.36
C LYS A 71 14.20 2.32 3.64
N ASP A 72 13.48 3.07 4.48
CA ASP A 72 13.98 3.59 5.76
C ASP A 72 14.48 2.46 6.67
N ASN A 73 13.82 1.30 6.64
CA ASN A 73 14.20 0.12 7.43
C ASN A 73 15.15 -0.84 6.71
N SER A 74 15.59 -0.52 5.48
CA SER A 74 16.49 -1.36 4.67
C SER A 74 15.98 -2.80 4.48
N TRP A 75 14.66 -3.00 4.36
CA TRP A 75 14.11 -4.34 4.14
C TRP A 75 14.31 -4.80 2.70
N ALA A 76 15.07 -5.88 2.53
CA ALA A 76 15.42 -6.39 1.21
C ALA A 76 14.26 -7.08 0.46
N ARG A 77 13.28 -7.65 1.18
CA ARG A 77 12.13 -8.33 0.60
C ARG A 77 10.86 -7.92 1.32
N VAL A 78 9.91 -7.41 0.56
CA VAL A 78 8.62 -6.94 1.08
C VAL A 78 7.46 -7.43 0.21
N ASP A 79 6.36 -7.79 0.87
CA ASP A 79 5.08 -8.09 0.23
C ASP A 79 4.07 -7.00 0.61
N PHE A 80 3.57 -6.24 -0.36
CA PHE A 80 2.55 -5.21 -0.13
C PHE A 80 1.13 -5.78 -0.26
N GLU A 81 0.22 -5.34 0.61
CA GLU A 81 -1.17 -5.80 0.63
C GLU A 81 -2.13 -4.63 0.92
N SER A 82 -3.16 -4.49 0.08
CA SER A 82 -4.22 -3.47 0.16
C SER A 82 -5.53 -4.09 -0.31
N ASP A 83 -6.66 -3.59 0.20
CA ASP A 83 -8.01 -3.99 -0.21
C ASP A 83 -8.50 -3.23 -1.46
N CYS A 84 -7.71 -2.25 -1.95
CA CYS A 84 -8.01 -1.49 -3.14
C CYS A 84 -7.71 -2.28 -4.42
N ALA A 85 -8.68 -3.10 -4.83
CA ALA A 85 -8.58 -3.90 -6.05
C ALA A 85 -8.23 -3.08 -7.31
N SER A 86 -8.71 -1.82 -7.40
CA SER A 86 -8.37 -0.94 -8.53
C SER A 86 -6.87 -0.63 -8.58
N LEU A 87 -6.28 -0.21 -7.46
CA LEU A 87 -4.83 0.05 -7.36
C LEU A 87 -4.02 -1.21 -7.66
N VAL A 88 -4.36 -2.33 -7.01
CA VAL A 88 -3.66 -3.61 -7.20
C VAL A 88 -3.70 -4.07 -8.65
N ASN A 89 -4.84 -3.91 -9.33
CA ASN A 89 -4.96 -4.29 -10.75
C ASN A 89 -4.13 -3.39 -11.67
N ARG A 90 -4.03 -2.09 -11.39
CA ARG A 90 -3.19 -1.15 -12.17
C ARG A 90 -1.70 -1.44 -11.98
N LEU A 91 -1.25 -1.74 -10.75
CA LEU A 91 0.13 -2.14 -10.47
C LEU A 91 0.55 -3.42 -11.21
N ARG A 92 -0.39 -4.35 -11.44
CA ARG A 92 -0.14 -5.59 -12.19
C ARG A 92 -0.08 -5.38 -13.71
N ARG A 93 -0.58 -4.26 -14.22
CA ARG A 93 -0.66 -3.94 -15.66
C ARG A 93 -0.37 -2.45 -15.94
N PRO A 94 0.80 -1.93 -15.54
CA PRO A 94 1.06 -0.49 -15.55
C PRO A 94 1.08 0.13 -16.95
N ASN A 95 1.55 -0.62 -17.97
CA ASN A 95 1.75 -0.10 -19.34
C ASN A 95 0.46 0.07 -20.17
N VAL A 96 -0.71 -0.10 -19.58
CA VAL A 96 -2.02 -0.01 -20.26
C VAL A 96 -2.86 1.17 -19.76
N ASP A 97 -2.39 1.88 -18.73
CA ASP A 97 -3.13 2.97 -18.08
C ASP A 97 -2.51 4.33 -18.39
N LEU A 98 -3.12 5.05 -19.34
CA LEU A 98 -2.69 6.39 -19.76
C LEU A 98 -3.23 7.51 -18.85
N SER A 99 -3.93 7.19 -17.76
CA SER A 99 -4.40 8.19 -16.80
C SER A 99 -3.24 8.80 -16.00
N THR A 100 -3.48 9.94 -15.34
CA THR A 100 -2.50 10.55 -14.43
C THR A 100 -2.10 9.62 -13.29
N LEU A 101 -3.05 8.81 -12.80
CA LEU A 101 -2.79 7.82 -11.75
C LEU A 101 -1.93 6.67 -12.29
N GLY A 102 -2.19 6.21 -13.52
CA GLY A 102 -1.38 5.21 -14.21
C GLY A 102 0.07 5.67 -14.43
N HIS A 103 0.27 6.90 -14.92
CA HIS A 103 1.60 7.49 -15.02
C HIS A 103 2.32 7.54 -13.67
N ARG A 104 1.62 7.93 -12.60
CA ARG A 104 2.22 7.98 -11.27
C ARG A 104 2.62 6.59 -10.76
N ILE A 105 1.81 5.57 -11.03
CA ILE A 105 2.15 4.18 -10.72
C ILE A 105 3.42 3.75 -11.47
N LEU A 106 3.56 4.13 -12.74
CA LEU A 106 4.76 3.79 -13.53
C LEU A 106 6.04 4.38 -12.93
N ASP A 107 5.99 5.60 -12.37
CA ASP A 107 7.13 6.24 -11.69
C ASP A 107 7.58 5.51 -10.41
N LEU A 108 6.73 4.65 -9.82
CA LEU A 108 7.02 3.91 -8.59
C LEU A 108 7.69 2.56 -8.83
N LEU A 109 7.59 2.01 -10.04
CA LEU A 109 8.11 0.69 -10.42
C LEU A 109 9.52 0.79 -10.99
#